data_AF-A0A6J8BXK5-F1
#
_entry.id   AF-A0A6J8BXK5-F1
#
_cell.length_a   1.000
_cell.length_b   1.000
_cell.length_c   1.000
_cell.angle_alpha   90.00
_cell.angle_beta   90.00
_cell.angle_gamma   90.00
#
_symmetry.space_group_name_H-M   'P 1'
#
loop_
_entity.id
_entity.type
_entity.pdbx_description
1 polymer ?
#
loop_
_entity_poly.entity_id
_entity_poly.type
_entity_poly.pdbx_seq_one_letter_code
_entity_poly.pdbx_strand_id
1 'polypeptide(L)'
;MISGQSRLFTMMANFEKRLRTMETKQEKLHAKQDRLDWMLTTQRQATPGLLAVASDDNTDDENSIPEEMIIPADRLRILKERAHSAGNFASLLLKELMPHLFGQENLRNMYNWKGGGINTKREVCPRTKLAVRKYVVHYYPGCRKEDTFRNVVLHMVNEALRRPSVKACRRRLLETPNQN
;
A
#
# COMPACT_ATOMS: atom_id res chain seq x y z
N MET A 1 -6.55 24.45 69.68
CA MET A 1 -6.35 23.28 68.80
C MET A 1 -7.37 23.32 67.65
N ILE A 2 -7.10 23.99 66.51
CA ILE A 2 -8.00 24.01 65.32
C ILE A 2 -7.24 24.04 63.97
N SER A 3 -5.94 24.38 63.95
CA SER A 3 -5.18 24.64 62.70
C SER A 3 -4.91 23.43 61.79
N GLY A 4 -4.77 22.21 62.35
CA GLY A 4 -4.42 21.00 61.57
C GLY A 4 -5.56 20.42 60.74
N GLN A 5 -6.81 20.51 61.21
CA GLN A 5 -7.98 20.01 60.47
C GLN A 5 -8.23 20.84 59.22
N SER A 6 -8.08 22.17 59.29
CA SER A 6 -8.33 23.07 58.17
C SER A 6 -7.44 22.76 56.95
N ARG A 7 -6.15 22.42 57.16
CA ARG A 7 -5.23 22.04 56.08
C ARG A 7 -5.60 20.72 55.39
N LEU A 8 -6.04 19.72 56.16
CA LEU A 8 -6.53 18.44 55.62
C LEU A 8 -7.81 18.65 54.80
N PHE A 9 -8.74 19.47 55.29
CA PHE A 9 -9.94 19.84 54.54
C PHE A 9 -9.61 20.54 53.21
N THR A 10 -8.62 21.43 53.18
CA THR A 10 -8.17 22.07 51.93
C THR A 10 -7.56 21.06 50.95
N MET A 11 -6.74 20.12 51.44
CA MET A 11 -6.17 19.06 50.59
C MET A 11 -7.24 18.13 50.02
N MET A 12 -8.23 17.74 50.84
CA MET A 12 -9.36 16.93 50.40
C MET A 12 -10.20 17.65 49.33
N ALA A 13 -10.53 18.92 49.54
CA ALA A 13 -11.26 19.73 48.57
C ALA A 13 -10.49 19.89 47.24
N ASN A 14 -9.16 20.06 47.30
CA ASN A 14 -8.31 20.12 46.11
C ASN A 14 -8.26 18.77 45.36
N PHE A 15 -8.24 17.65 46.09
CA PHE A 15 -8.28 16.32 45.50
C PHE A 15 -9.62 16.05 44.82
N GLU A 16 -10.74 16.34 45.48
CA GLU A 16 -12.09 16.23 44.89
C GLU A 16 -12.25 17.10 43.64
N LYS A 17 -11.75 18.35 43.68
CA LYS A 17 -11.76 19.22 42.50
C LYS A 17 -10.98 18.62 41.34
N ARG A 18 -9.85 17.97 41.62
CA ARG A 18 -9.03 17.30 40.61
C ARG A 18 -9.70 16.04 40.07
N LEU A 19 -10.38 15.26 40.90
CA LEU A 19 -11.19 14.12 40.47
C LEU A 19 -12.29 14.56 39.51
N ARG A 20 -13.10 15.56 39.88
CA ARG A 20 -14.16 16.11 39.01
C ARG A 20 -13.60 16.64 37.69
N THR A 21 -12.42 17.25 37.72
CA THR A 21 -11.75 17.73 36.50
C THR A 21 -11.30 16.58 35.59
N MET A 22 -10.91 15.44 36.16
CA MET A 22 -10.55 14.24 35.40
C MET A 22 -11.78 13.53 34.83
N GLU A 23 -12.83 13.38 35.63
CA GLU A 23 -14.12 12.80 35.21
C GLU A 23 -14.69 13.58 34.02
N THR A 24 -14.76 14.91 34.10
CA THR A 24 -15.22 15.75 32.98
C THR A 24 -14.32 15.69 31.74
N LYS A 25 -13.01 15.47 31.90
CA LYS A 25 -12.11 15.21 30.75
C LYS A 25 -12.38 13.86 30.12
N GLN A 26 -12.67 12.85 30.92
CA GLN A 26 -13.02 11.50 30.46
C GLN A 26 -14.37 11.51 29.73
N GLU A 27 -15.39 12.18 30.27
CA GLU A 27 -16.68 12.38 29.61
C GLU A 27 -16.52 13.09 28.25
N LYS A 28 -15.68 14.13 28.16
CA LYS A 28 -15.39 14.81 26.89
C LYS A 28 -14.69 13.90 25.87
N LEU A 29 -13.89 12.93 26.32
CA LEU A 29 -13.29 11.94 25.44
C LEU A 29 -14.33 10.95 24.93
N HIS A 30 -15.21 10.44 25.81
CA HIS A 30 -16.32 9.59 25.41
C HIS A 30 -17.24 10.29 24.41
N ALA A 31 -17.62 11.54 24.65
CA ALA A 31 -18.45 12.31 23.72
C ALA A 31 -17.79 12.53 22.33
N LYS A 32 -16.45 12.66 22.28
CA LYS A 32 -15.72 12.72 21.02
C LYS A 32 -15.71 11.37 20.30
N GLN A 33 -15.59 10.27 21.05
CA GLN A 33 -15.66 8.92 20.50
C GLN A 33 -17.07 8.63 19.95
N ASP A 34 -18.12 8.94 20.72
CA ASP A 34 -19.52 8.76 20.31
C ASP A 34 -19.86 9.58 19.05
N ARG A 35 -19.28 10.79 18.93
CA ARG A 35 -19.43 11.61 17.72
C ARG A 35 -18.77 10.95 16.51
N LEU A 36 -17.60 10.33 16.68
CA LEU A 36 -16.91 9.62 15.59
C LEU A 36 -17.71 8.38 15.18
N ASP A 37 -18.21 7.62 16.15
CA ASP A 37 -19.07 6.45 15.91
C ASP A 37 -20.36 6.85 15.20
N TRP A 38 -21.01 7.95 15.62
CA TRP A 38 -22.16 8.52 14.92
C TRP A 38 -21.85 8.89 13.47
N MET A 39 -20.70 9.55 13.22
CA MET A 39 -20.29 9.89 11.85
C MET A 39 -20.09 8.64 10.98
N LEU A 40 -19.50 7.57 11.54
CA LEU A 40 -19.30 6.29 10.84
C LEU A 40 -20.63 5.58 10.56
N THR A 41 -21.56 5.57 11.51
CA THR A 41 -22.90 5.00 11.33
C THR A 41 -23.71 5.79 10.29
N THR A 42 -23.67 7.12 10.32
CA THR A 42 -24.33 7.96 9.32
C THR A 42 -23.74 7.76 7.92
N GLN A 43 -22.40 7.66 7.80
CA GLN A 43 -21.74 7.34 6.53
C GLN A 43 -22.24 6.00 5.96
N ARG A 44 -22.45 4.98 6.81
CA ARG A 44 -22.99 3.67 6.41
C ARG A 44 -24.45 3.73 5.94
N GLN A 45 -25.27 4.62 6.51
CA GLN A 45 -26.69 4.73 6.17
C GLN A 45 -26.97 5.69 5.00
N ALA A 46 -26.07 6.64 4.70
CA ALA A 46 -26.21 7.60 3.60
C ALA A 46 -25.91 7.01 2.20
N THR A 47 -25.63 5.72 2.09
CA THR A 47 -25.60 4.97 0.82
C THR A 47 -26.74 3.95 0.73
N PRO A 48 -28.01 4.37 0.57
CA PRO A 48 -29.08 3.45 0.21
C PRO A 48 -29.12 3.33 -1.31
N GLY A 49 -28.35 2.39 -1.86
CA GLY A 49 -28.30 2.21 -3.32
C GLY A 49 -27.44 1.07 -3.85
N LEU A 50 -27.07 0.06 -3.05
CA LEU A 50 -26.44 -1.14 -3.61
C LEU A 50 -26.52 -2.37 -2.68
N LEU A 51 -27.69 -2.70 -2.14
CA LEU A 51 -27.92 -4.01 -1.51
C LEU A 51 -29.43 -4.25 -1.36
N ALA A 52 -30.01 -4.94 -2.35
CA ALA A 52 -31.02 -5.98 -2.20
C ALA A 52 -31.86 -6.15 -3.48
N VAL A 53 -31.32 -6.81 -4.51
CA VAL A 53 -32.12 -7.72 -5.35
C VAL A 53 -31.21 -8.82 -5.91
N ALA A 54 -31.64 -10.06 -5.69
CA ALA A 54 -31.28 -11.30 -6.38
C ALA A 54 -29.85 -11.83 -6.24
N SER A 55 -29.72 -12.86 -5.39
CA SER A 55 -29.19 -14.17 -5.77
C SER A 55 -28.45 -14.25 -7.11
N ASP A 56 -27.16 -13.94 -7.11
CA ASP A 56 -26.20 -14.70 -7.89
C ASP A 56 -24.80 -14.56 -7.29
N ASP A 57 -24.06 -15.64 -7.38
CA ASP A 57 -22.70 -15.85 -6.91
C ASP A 57 -21.75 -14.69 -7.28
N ASN A 58 -21.27 -13.91 -6.30
CA ASN A 58 -20.02 -13.14 -6.34
C ASN A 58 -19.85 -12.37 -5.02
N THR A 59 -19.28 -13.03 -4.00
CA THR A 59 -18.45 -12.30 -3.05
C THR A 59 -17.29 -11.71 -3.83
N ASP A 60 -17.35 -10.42 -4.14
CA ASP A 60 -16.17 -9.64 -4.53
C ASP A 60 -15.15 -9.74 -3.39
N ASP A 61 -14.33 -10.78 -3.49
CA ASP A 61 -13.18 -11.03 -2.65
C ASP A 61 -12.35 -9.75 -2.72
N GLU A 62 -12.25 -9.01 -1.61
CA GLU A 62 -11.33 -7.86 -1.44
C GLU A 62 -9.86 -8.29 -1.74
N ASN A 63 -9.67 -9.60 -1.86
CA ASN A 63 -8.47 -10.31 -2.22
C ASN A 63 -8.56 -11.03 -3.59
N SER A 64 -9.40 -10.59 -4.53
CA SER A 64 -9.40 -11.03 -5.94
C SER A 64 -8.47 -10.14 -6.79
N ILE A 65 -7.91 -10.69 -7.88
CA ILE A 65 -7.09 -9.90 -8.81
C ILE A 65 -8.06 -9.19 -9.76
N PRO A 66 -7.99 -7.87 -9.95
CA PRO A 66 -8.87 -7.17 -10.90
C PRO A 66 -8.79 -7.82 -12.28
N GLU A 67 -9.93 -7.95 -12.98
CA GLU A 67 -10.00 -8.65 -14.28
C GLU A 67 -9.00 -8.10 -15.31
N GLU A 68 -8.80 -6.79 -15.32
CA GLU A 68 -7.81 -6.09 -16.16
C GLU A 68 -6.34 -6.49 -15.89
N MET A 69 -6.06 -7.13 -14.75
CA MET A 69 -4.73 -7.61 -14.34
C MET A 69 -4.63 -9.14 -14.35
N ILE A 70 -5.63 -9.84 -14.87
CA ILE A 70 -5.59 -11.29 -15.02
C ILE A 70 -4.66 -11.65 -16.17
N ILE A 71 -3.67 -12.48 -15.86
CA ILE A 71 -2.76 -13.05 -16.86
C ILE A 71 -3.19 -14.50 -17.08
N PRO A 72 -3.37 -14.96 -18.33
CA PRO A 72 -3.71 -16.35 -18.61
C PRO A 72 -2.70 -17.33 -17.97
N ALA A 73 -3.20 -18.47 -17.49
CA ALA A 73 -2.38 -19.45 -16.78
C ALA A 73 -1.17 -19.92 -17.60
N ASP A 74 -1.34 -20.15 -18.91
CA ASP A 74 -0.25 -20.53 -19.81
C ASP A 74 0.81 -19.45 -19.90
N ARG A 75 0.39 -18.18 -19.93
CA ARG A 75 1.29 -17.04 -19.97
C ARG A 75 2.08 -16.92 -18.65
N LEU A 76 1.42 -17.12 -17.50
CA LEU A 76 2.09 -17.14 -16.19
C LEU A 76 3.14 -18.25 -16.10
N ARG A 77 2.85 -19.44 -16.63
CA ARG A 77 3.80 -20.56 -16.68
C ARG A 77 5.04 -20.19 -17.50
N ILE A 78 4.87 -19.62 -18.69
CA ILE A 78 5.99 -19.14 -19.51
C ILE A 78 6.82 -18.09 -18.78
N LEU A 79 6.18 -17.13 -18.09
CA LEU A 79 6.89 -16.12 -17.31
C LEU A 79 7.67 -16.74 -16.13
N LYS A 80 7.11 -17.76 -15.49
CA LYS A 80 7.72 -18.49 -14.39
C LYS A 80 8.93 -19.31 -14.84
N GLU A 81 8.84 -20.00 -15.97
CA GLU A 81 9.94 -20.78 -16.56
C GLU A 81 11.13 -19.89 -16.93
N ARG A 82 10.86 -18.69 -17.43
CA ARG A 82 11.89 -17.68 -17.74
C ARG A 82 12.49 -17.03 -16.50
N ALA A 83 11.88 -17.17 -15.34
CA ALA A 83 12.29 -16.47 -14.13
C ALA A 83 13.28 -17.27 -13.30
N HIS A 84 14.46 -16.69 -13.06
CA HIS A 84 15.50 -17.33 -12.22
C HIS A 84 15.35 -17.05 -10.72
N SER A 85 14.49 -16.10 -10.33
CA SER A 85 14.24 -15.74 -8.94
C SER A 85 12.87 -15.10 -8.74
N ALA A 86 12.37 -15.03 -7.52
CA ALA A 86 11.10 -14.37 -7.20
C ALA A 86 11.09 -12.88 -7.61
N GLY A 87 12.21 -12.18 -7.41
CA GLY A 87 12.36 -10.78 -7.83
C GLY A 87 12.43 -10.62 -9.36
N ASN A 88 13.06 -11.57 -10.07
CA ASN A 88 13.05 -11.58 -11.53
C ASN A 88 11.64 -11.88 -12.08
N PHE A 89 10.94 -12.83 -11.50
CA PHE A 89 9.55 -13.14 -11.83
C PHE A 89 8.65 -11.92 -11.65
N ALA A 90 8.73 -11.22 -10.52
CA ALA A 90 7.98 -9.98 -10.30
C ALA A 90 8.31 -8.88 -11.31
N SER A 91 9.57 -8.78 -11.74
CA SER A 91 9.98 -7.82 -12.77
C SER A 91 9.41 -8.17 -14.15
N LEU A 92 9.25 -9.46 -14.45
CA LEU A 92 8.61 -9.94 -15.67
C LEU A 92 7.09 -9.68 -15.63
N LEU A 93 6.44 -9.96 -14.51
CA LEU A 93 5.02 -9.64 -14.29
C LEU A 93 4.75 -8.15 -14.47
N LEU A 94 5.60 -7.28 -13.91
CA LEU A 94 5.41 -5.83 -14.05
C LEU A 94 5.51 -5.35 -15.51
N LYS A 95 6.36 -5.99 -16.32
CA LYS A 95 6.46 -5.69 -17.76
C LYS A 95 5.24 -6.17 -18.54
N GLU A 96 4.65 -7.28 -18.12
CA GLU A 96 3.43 -7.82 -18.73
C GLU A 96 2.20 -6.97 -18.35
N LEU A 97 2.08 -6.57 -17.09
CA LEU A 97 0.95 -5.78 -16.57
C LEU A 97 1.04 -4.29 -16.96
N MET A 98 2.24 -3.74 -17.10
CA MET A 98 2.45 -2.32 -17.43
C MET A 98 3.47 -2.14 -18.58
N PRO A 99 3.18 -2.66 -19.78
CA PRO A 99 4.12 -2.61 -20.90
C PRO A 99 4.44 -1.16 -21.34
N HIS A 100 3.47 -0.25 -21.20
CA HIS A 100 3.62 1.17 -21.53
C HIS A 100 4.75 1.85 -20.73
N LEU A 101 5.05 1.41 -19.50
CA LEU A 101 6.17 1.96 -18.71
C LEU A 101 7.55 1.60 -19.29
N PHE A 102 7.64 0.46 -19.98
CA PHE A 102 8.88 -0.07 -20.54
C PHE A 102 9.03 0.21 -22.03
N GLY A 103 8.13 1.00 -22.61
CA GLY A 103 8.14 1.43 -24.01
C GLY A 103 9.28 2.41 -24.35
N GLN A 104 9.24 2.96 -25.57
CA GLN A 104 10.26 3.88 -26.08
C GLN A 104 10.44 5.13 -25.22
N GLU A 105 9.36 5.63 -24.62
CA GLU A 105 9.36 6.79 -23.73
C GLU A 105 10.03 6.52 -22.37
N ASN A 106 10.31 5.26 -22.03
CA ASN A 106 10.96 4.85 -20.78
C ASN A 106 10.34 5.48 -19.50
N LEU A 107 9.02 5.62 -19.48
CA LEU A 107 8.27 6.23 -18.37
C LEU A 107 8.54 5.57 -17.01
N ARG A 108 8.99 4.31 -16.98
CA ARG A 108 9.38 3.58 -15.76
C ARG A 108 10.31 4.37 -14.83
N ASN A 109 11.17 5.24 -15.37
CA ASN A 109 12.12 6.02 -14.58
C ASN A 109 11.41 7.00 -13.64
N MET A 110 10.20 7.42 -14.00
CA MET A 110 9.33 8.30 -13.22
C MET A 110 8.58 7.55 -12.11
N TYR A 111 8.67 6.21 -12.06
CA TYR A 111 7.93 5.40 -11.09
C TYR A 111 8.86 4.67 -10.12
N ASN A 112 8.33 4.36 -8.94
CA ASN A 112 8.91 3.44 -7.97
C ASN A 112 7.78 2.70 -7.23
N TRP A 113 8.14 1.71 -6.41
CA TRP A 113 7.12 0.91 -5.72
C TRP A 113 6.31 1.70 -4.68
N LYS A 114 6.87 2.70 -3.98
CA LYS A 114 6.17 3.39 -2.86
C LYS A 114 5.81 4.86 -3.11
N GLY A 115 6.09 5.39 -4.30
CA GLY A 115 6.08 6.83 -4.55
C GLY A 115 7.26 7.57 -3.91
N GLY A 116 7.38 8.86 -4.19
CA GLY A 116 8.25 9.81 -3.50
C GLY A 116 9.76 9.66 -3.76
N GLY A 117 10.56 9.92 -2.72
CA GLY A 117 12.02 9.99 -2.78
C GLY A 117 12.54 11.33 -3.32
N ILE A 118 13.86 11.40 -3.55
CA ILE A 118 14.57 12.63 -3.98
C ILE A 118 14.02 13.19 -5.32
N ASN A 119 13.54 12.29 -6.19
CA ASN A 119 13.09 12.66 -7.54
C ASN A 119 11.56 12.69 -7.67
N THR A 120 10.83 12.72 -6.54
CA THR A 120 9.35 12.82 -6.51
C THR A 120 8.66 11.82 -7.45
N LYS A 121 9.12 10.56 -7.40
CA LYS A 121 8.64 9.52 -8.33
C LYS A 121 7.18 9.18 -8.04
N ARG A 122 6.44 8.85 -9.10
CA ARG A 122 5.07 8.34 -9.00
C ARG A 122 5.06 6.92 -8.45
N GLU A 123 4.03 6.62 -7.70
CA GLU A 123 3.83 5.30 -7.13
C GLU A 123 3.24 4.34 -8.18
N VAL A 124 3.70 3.09 -8.22
CA VAL A 124 3.05 2.03 -9.02
C VAL A 124 1.63 1.82 -8.53
N CYS A 125 0.68 1.67 -9.47
CA CYS A 125 -0.74 1.49 -9.19
C CYS A 125 -0.98 0.39 -8.14
N PRO A 126 -1.81 0.64 -7.10
CA PRO A 126 -2.14 -0.34 -6.06
C PRO A 126 -2.65 -1.69 -6.62
N ARG A 127 -3.46 -1.65 -7.69
CA ARG A 127 -3.98 -2.84 -8.37
C ARG A 127 -2.87 -3.73 -8.93
N THR A 128 -1.89 -3.12 -9.61
CA THR A 128 -0.72 -3.83 -10.14
C THR A 128 0.10 -4.45 -9.01
N LYS A 129 0.29 -3.76 -7.89
CA LYS A 129 1.00 -4.30 -6.74
C LYS A 129 0.31 -5.51 -6.14
N LEU A 130 -1.01 -5.45 -6.01
CA LEU A 130 -1.81 -6.56 -5.53
C LEU A 130 -1.63 -7.78 -6.44
N ALA A 131 -1.80 -7.61 -7.76
CA ALA A 131 -1.61 -8.67 -8.75
C ALA A 131 -0.21 -9.29 -8.65
N VAL A 132 0.84 -8.47 -8.67
CA VAL A 132 2.23 -8.93 -8.53
C VAL A 132 2.43 -9.71 -7.24
N ARG A 133 1.91 -9.22 -6.10
CA ARG A 133 2.03 -9.92 -4.81
C ARG A 133 1.37 -11.30 -4.88
N LYS A 134 0.15 -11.41 -5.41
CA LYS A 134 -0.57 -12.69 -5.47
C LYS A 134 0.14 -13.71 -6.34
N TYR A 135 0.54 -13.32 -7.56
CA TYR A 135 1.26 -14.21 -8.46
C TYR A 135 2.60 -14.65 -7.88
N VAL A 136 3.35 -13.75 -7.25
CA VAL A 136 4.62 -14.10 -6.62
C VAL A 136 4.41 -15.06 -5.46
N VAL A 137 3.44 -14.81 -4.56
CA VAL A 137 3.16 -15.70 -3.42
C VAL A 137 2.65 -17.08 -3.88
N HIS A 138 1.92 -17.13 -5.00
CA HIS A 138 1.46 -18.39 -5.59
C HIS A 138 2.64 -19.30 -6.01
N TYR A 139 3.65 -18.75 -6.70
CA TYR A 139 4.81 -19.52 -7.17
C TYR A 139 6.00 -19.57 -6.19
N TYR A 140 6.03 -18.67 -5.21
CA TYR A 140 7.09 -18.52 -4.21
C TYR A 140 6.47 -18.25 -2.83
N PRO A 141 5.91 -19.27 -2.16
CA PRO A 141 5.20 -19.10 -0.89
C PRO A 141 6.08 -18.52 0.23
N GLY A 142 7.41 -18.69 0.15
CA GLY A 142 8.37 -18.05 1.06
C GLY A 142 8.34 -16.52 1.04
N CYS A 143 7.81 -15.91 -0.03
CA CYS A 143 7.64 -14.45 -0.15
C CYS A 143 6.32 -13.94 0.46
N ARG A 144 5.56 -14.76 1.19
CA ARG A 144 4.31 -14.34 1.86
C ARG A 144 4.55 -13.29 2.94
N LYS A 145 5.65 -13.41 3.67
CA LYS A 145 6.07 -12.45 4.71
C LYS A 145 6.50 -11.14 4.06
N GLU A 146 6.04 -10.01 4.61
CA GLU A 146 6.32 -8.67 4.08
C GLU A 146 7.81 -8.39 3.98
N ASP A 147 8.59 -8.75 5.00
CA ASP A 147 10.04 -8.50 5.02
C ASP A 147 10.78 -9.27 3.92
N THR A 148 10.41 -10.54 3.71
CA THR A 148 10.97 -11.36 2.64
C THR A 148 10.60 -10.82 1.27
N PHE A 149 9.32 -10.43 1.09
CA PHE A 149 8.87 -9.79 -0.14
C PHE A 149 9.63 -8.49 -0.39
N ARG A 150 9.81 -7.65 0.64
CA ARG A 150 10.56 -6.40 0.54
C ARG A 150 12.02 -6.62 0.15
N ASN A 151 12.70 -7.57 0.79
CA ASN A 151 14.13 -7.78 0.59
C ASN A 151 14.42 -8.47 -0.74
N VAL A 152 13.60 -9.43 -1.16
CA VAL A 152 13.85 -10.22 -2.38
C VAL A 152 13.18 -9.60 -3.61
N VAL A 153 11.93 -9.18 -3.47
CA VAL A 153 11.07 -8.81 -4.60
C VAL A 153 11.12 -7.31 -4.85
N LEU A 154 10.85 -6.49 -3.83
CA LEU A 154 10.77 -5.04 -4.02
C LEU A 154 12.11 -4.42 -4.44
N HIS A 155 13.22 -4.95 -3.94
CA HIS A 155 14.55 -4.49 -4.35
C HIS A 155 14.73 -4.66 -5.88
N MET A 156 14.45 -5.86 -6.39
CA MET A 156 14.60 -6.20 -7.82
C MET A 156 13.60 -5.44 -8.71
N VAL A 157 12.36 -5.26 -8.26
CA VAL A 157 11.36 -4.48 -9.00
C VAL A 157 11.78 -3.02 -9.13
N ASN A 158 12.23 -2.40 -8.04
CA ASN A 158 12.72 -1.02 -8.09
C ASN A 158 13.98 -0.90 -8.95
N GLU A 159 14.84 -1.91 -8.94
CA GLU A 159 16.00 -1.96 -9.82
C GLU A 159 15.59 -2.03 -11.30
N ALA A 160 14.60 -2.85 -11.64
CA ALA A 160 14.05 -2.92 -13.00
C ALA A 160 13.43 -1.59 -13.46
N LEU A 161 12.83 -0.82 -12.55
CA LEU A 161 12.29 0.52 -12.82
C LEU A 161 13.39 1.58 -12.98
N ARG A 162 14.57 1.40 -12.38
CA ARG A 162 15.71 2.33 -12.51
C ARG A 162 16.60 2.03 -13.72
N ARG A 163 16.81 0.76 -14.06
CA ARG A 163 17.78 0.37 -15.09
C ARG A 163 17.40 0.94 -16.45
N PRO A 164 18.32 1.62 -17.16
CA PRO A 164 18.14 1.94 -18.57
C PRO A 164 17.90 0.66 -19.37
N SER A 165 17.05 0.70 -20.39
CA SER A 165 16.89 -0.44 -21.28
C SER A 165 18.23 -0.65 -21.99
N VAL A 166 18.66 -1.90 -22.17
CA VAL A 166 19.92 -2.21 -22.90
C VAL A 166 19.88 -1.62 -24.31
N LYS A 167 18.68 -1.50 -24.90
CA LYS A 167 18.44 -0.78 -26.17
C LYS A 167 18.73 0.72 -26.08
N ALA A 168 18.40 1.38 -24.96
CA ALA A 168 18.78 2.79 -24.73
C ALA A 168 20.29 2.95 -24.52
N CYS A 169 20.95 1.99 -23.86
CA CYS A 169 22.40 2.00 -23.69
C CYS A 169 23.15 1.78 -25.02
N ARG A 170 22.66 0.87 -25.89
CA ARG A 170 23.22 0.65 -27.23
C ARG A 170 23.10 1.89 -28.12
N ARG A 171 21.96 2.60 -28.12
CA ARG A 171 21.82 3.84 -28.91
C ARG A 171 22.82 4.91 -28.47
N ARG A 172 22.98 5.11 -27.16
CA ARG A 172 23.90 6.12 -26.62
C ARG A 172 25.38 5.83 -26.92
N LEU A 173 25.75 4.56 -27.11
CA LEU A 173 27.10 4.14 -27.52
C LEU A 173 27.33 4.26 -29.05
N LEU A 174 26.26 4.35 -29.84
CA LEU A 174 26.34 4.57 -31.30
C LEU A 174 26.22 6.07 -31.66
N GLU A 175 25.83 6.91 -30.70
CA GLU A 175 25.73 8.37 -30.81
C GLU A 175 26.97 9.08 -30.21
N THR A 176 28.17 8.50 -30.35
CA THR A 176 29.38 9.32 -30.18
C THR A 176 29.47 10.26 -31.37
N PRO A 177 29.42 11.60 -31.21
CA PRO A 177 29.64 12.51 -32.32
C PRO A 177 31.09 12.30 -32.76
N ASN A 178 31.26 11.86 -34.00
CA ASN A 178 32.55 11.86 -34.66
C ASN A 178 32.95 13.32 -34.86
N GLN A 179 33.63 13.92 -33.88
CA GLN A 179 34.33 15.18 -34.03
C GLN A 179 35.75 14.87 -34.50
N ASN A 180 35.89 14.80 -35.83
CA ASN A 180 36.97 15.33 -36.67
C ASN A 180 37.02 14.61 -38.02
#